data_AF-G0P607-F1
#
_entry.id   AF-G0P607-F1
#
_cell.length_a   1.000
_cell.length_b   1.000
_cell.length_c   1.000
_cell.angle_alpha   90.00
_cell.angle_beta   90.00
_cell.angle_gamma   90.00
#
_symmetry.space_group_name_H-M   'P 1'
#
loop_
_entity.id
_entity.type
_entity.pdbx_description
1 polymer ?
#
loop_
_entity_poly.entity_id
_entity_poly.type
_entity_poly.pdbx_seq_one_letter_code
_entity_poly.pdbx_strand_id
1 'polypeptide(L)'
;MDQSMQFTLTTAPVQSLLVQLLMEHTSTGNKEETGKKRQEYVSTVQQPDSTSNSNFMKRIEPTVHDVILPPRKGYNYLLWTTNDVLLFLKEFLEKPMVDKIADYEICGSDLWHFFLDEVTSEEWRRHARISHGILLKIRMTLGNIHNILYRL
;
A
#
# COMPACT_ATOMS: atom_id res chain seq x y z
N MET A 1 -2.85 41.30 -43.32
CA MET A 1 -3.93 41.45 -42.32
C MET A 1 -3.67 40.40 -41.26
N ASP A 2 -2.91 40.79 -40.24
CA ASP A 2 -2.57 39.97 -39.08
C ASP A 2 -3.74 40.01 -38.10
N GLN A 3 -4.29 38.85 -37.75
CA GLN A 3 -5.19 38.72 -36.60
C GLN A 3 -4.42 38.06 -35.45
N SER A 4 -3.91 38.91 -34.57
CA SER A 4 -3.43 38.56 -33.25
C SER A 4 -4.61 38.09 -32.37
N MET A 5 -4.68 36.78 -32.08
CA MET A 5 -5.56 36.24 -31.04
C MET A 5 -4.85 36.38 -29.67
N GLN A 6 -5.41 37.21 -28.80
CA GLN A 6 -5.04 37.24 -27.39
C GLN A 6 -5.73 36.09 -26.65
N PHE A 7 -4.97 35.19 -26.06
CA PHE A 7 -5.48 34.23 -25.07
C PHE A 7 -5.44 34.88 -23.69
N THR A 8 -6.59 35.23 -23.14
CA THR A 8 -6.72 35.56 -21.72
C THR A 8 -6.64 34.27 -20.90
N LEU A 9 -5.56 34.09 -20.14
CA LEU A 9 -5.53 33.12 -19.04
C LEU A 9 -6.47 33.60 -17.93
N THR A 10 -7.67 33.00 -17.84
CA THR A 10 -8.44 32.98 -16.60
C THR A 10 -8.05 31.72 -15.83
N THR A 11 -7.17 31.88 -14.86
CA THR A 11 -6.89 30.90 -13.81
C THR A 11 -8.08 30.90 -12.86
N ALA A 12 -8.99 29.94 -13.01
CA ALA A 12 -9.93 29.60 -11.95
C ALA A 12 -9.16 28.89 -10.81
N PRO A 13 -9.34 29.25 -9.54
CA PRO A 13 -8.78 28.45 -8.45
C PRO A 13 -9.50 27.11 -8.45
N VAL A 14 -8.76 26.02 -8.73
CA VAL A 14 -9.24 24.65 -8.51
C VAL A 14 -9.42 24.51 -7.01
N GLN A 15 -10.64 24.76 -6.54
CA GLN A 15 -11.04 24.42 -5.19
C GLN A 15 -10.84 22.92 -5.03
N SER A 16 -9.99 22.59 -4.05
CA SER A 16 -9.64 21.23 -3.70
C SER A 16 -10.90 20.43 -3.34
N LEU A 17 -11.06 19.26 -3.95
CA LEU A 17 -12.12 18.26 -3.66
C LEU A 17 -12.20 17.90 -2.16
N LEU A 18 -11.12 18.18 -1.43
CA LEU A 18 -10.97 18.03 0.02
C LEU A 18 -11.93 18.92 0.83
N VAL A 19 -12.32 20.08 0.27
CA VAL A 19 -13.33 20.96 0.86
C VAL A 19 -14.75 20.45 0.54
N GLN A 20 -14.94 19.79 -0.62
CA GLN A 20 -16.25 19.24 -1.02
C GLN A 20 -16.66 18.03 -0.17
N LEU A 21 -15.72 17.16 0.19
CA LEU A 21 -16.03 15.97 0.99
C LEU A 21 -16.24 16.25 2.49
N LEU A 22 -15.90 17.45 2.98
CA LEU A 22 -16.32 17.91 4.32
C LEU A 22 -17.78 18.39 4.34
N MET A 23 -18.40 18.63 3.18
CA MET A 23 -19.80 19.09 3.09
C MET A 23 -20.80 17.98 2.74
N GLU A 24 -20.39 16.85 2.16
CA GLU A 24 -21.30 15.83 1.62
C GLU A 24 -21.60 14.68 2.60
N HIS A 25 -22.16 15.00 3.77
CA HIS A 25 -22.96 14.04 4.56
C HIS A 25 -24.32 13.70 3.92
N THR A 26 -24.47 13.89 2.61
CA THR A 26 -25.69 13.54 1.88
C THR A 26 -25.34 13.02 0.49
N SER A 27 -25.74 11.77 0.26
CA SER A 27 -26.15 11.19 -1.02
C SER A 27 -25.28 10.07 -1.60
N THR A 28 -25.91 8.89 -1.52
CA THR A 28 -25.76 7.64 -2.28
C THR A 28 -25.48 7.79 -3.78
N GLY A 29 -24.66 6.87 -4.34
CA GLY A 29 -24.88 6.36 -5.71
C GLY A 29 -23.69 5.83 -6.54
N ASN A 30 -23.59 4.49 -6.63
CA ASN A 30 -23.35 3.63 -7.81
C ASN A 30 -22.10 3.70 -8.75
N LYS A 31 -21.48 2.49 -8.86
CA LYS A 31 -21.06 1.67 -10.03
C LYS A 31 -19.69 1.82 -10.76
N GLU A 32 -19.03 0.65 -10.83
CA GLU A 32 -18.19 -0.01 -11.86
C GLU A 32 -16.79 0.50 -12.29
N GLU A 33 -15.99 -0.48 -12.72
CA GLU A 33 -14.73 -0.47 -13.53
C GLU A 33 -13.38 -0.81 -12.86
N THR A 34 -12.67 -1.69 -13.56
CA THR A 34 -11.69 -2.71 -13.16
C THR A 34 -10.23 -2.24 -13.10
N GLY A 35 -9.98 -0.98 -12.74
CA GLY A 35 -8.64 -0.40 -12.56
C GLY A 35 -8.39 0.22 -11.17
N LYS A 36 -9.26 -0.05 -10.19
CA LYS A 36 -9.43 0.81 -9.00
C LYS A 36 -8.87 0.26 -7.68
N LYS A 37 -8.39 -0.98 -7.61
CA LYS A 37 -8.10 -1.65 -6.30
C LYS A 37 -7.03 -0.94 -5.46
N ARG A 38 -5.98 -0.41 -6.08
CA ARG A 38 -4.96 0.40 -5.36
C ARG A 38 -5.52 1.75 -4.93
N GLN A 39 -6.28 2.45 -5.79
CA GLN A 39 -6.87 3.75 -5.46
C GLN A 39 -7.93 3.65 -4.36
N GLU A 40 -8.70 2.56 -4.32
CA GLU A 40 -9.75 2.34 -3.32
C GLU A 40 -9.18 2.11 -1.91
N TYR A 41 -8.04 1.40 -1.77
CA TYR A 41 -7.39 1.19 -0.47
C TYR A 41 -6.46 2.35 -0.06
N VAL A 42 -5.74 2.96 -1.01
CA VAL A 42 -4.87 4.13 -0.74
C VAL A 42 -5.67 5.35 -0.28
N SER A 43 -6.96 5.43 -0.61
CA SER A 43 -7.87 6.48 -0.10
C SER A 43 -8.17 6.38 1.40
N THR A 44 -7.85 5.25 2.04
CA THR A 44 -8.13 4.99 3.47
C THR A 44 -6.92 5.21 4.38
N VAL A 45 -5.70 5.20 3.82
CA VAL A 45 -4.46 5.28 4.60
C VAL A 45 -3.93 6.71 4.58
N GLN A 46 -4.11 7.42 5.70
CA GLN A 46 -3.45 8.70 5.97
C GLN A 46 -1.94 8.60 5.71
N GLN A 47 -1.38 9.53 4.92
CA GLN A 47 0.06 9.75 4.92
C GLN A 47 0.49 10.15 6.35
N PRO A 48 1.50 9.49 6.94
CA PRO A 48 2.00 9.92 8.23
C PRO A 48 2.68 11.27 8.07
N ASP A 49 2.14 12.28 8.77
CA ASP A 49 2.81 13.53 9.06
C ASP A 49 4.22 13.24 9.60
N SER A 50 5.18 14.11 9.28
CA SER A 50 6.62 13.96 9.56
C SER A 50 7.02 14.00 11.05
N THR A 51 6.12 13.57 11.95
CA THR A 51 6.29 13.60 13.39
C THR A 51 5.81 12.29 14.04
N SER A 52 6.45 11.16 13.69
CA SER A 52 6.88 10.09 14.62
C SER A 52 7.24 8.81 13.85
N ASN A 53 8.51 8.64 13.52
CA ASN A 53 9.07 7.38 13.02
C ASN A 53 9.07 6.24 14.08
N SER A 54 8.40 6.41 15.24
CA SER A 54 8.43 5.40 16.32
C SER A 54 7.65 4.14 16.00
N ASN A 55 6.61 4.21 15.16
CA ASN A 55 5.79 3.03 14.84
C ASN A 55 6.53 2.00 13.97
N PHE A 56 7.43 2.44 13.08
CA PHE A 56 8.33 1.55 12.33
C PHE A 56 9.44 0.95 13.20
N MET A 57 9.56 1.35 14.47
CA MET A 57 10.54 0.80 15.41
C MET A 57 9.88 -0.19 16.38
N LYS A 58 8.80 -0.85 15.95
CA LYS A 58 8.17 -1.94 16.71
C LYS A 58 8.71 -3.28 16.21
N ARG A 59 9.36 -4.04 17.09
CA ARG A 59 9.76 -5.42 16.79
C ARG A 59 8.51 -6.23 16.43
N ILE A 60 8.56 -6.91 15.30
CA ILE A 60 7.50 -7.81 14.84
C ILE A 60 7.73 -9.19 15.43
N GLU A 61 6.70 -9.75 16.07
CA GLU A 61 6.67 -11.13 16.57
C GLU A 61 5.27 -11.73 16.34
N PRO A 62 5.15 -13.03 16.03
CA PRO A 62 6.25 -13.97 15.75
C PRO A 62 6.91 -13.71 14.39
N THR A 63 8.12 -14.26 14.18
CA THR A 63 8.82 -14.25 12.88
C THR A 63 9.30 -15.64 12.49
N VAL A 64 9.54 -15.85 11.19
CA VAL A 64 10.29 -17.02 10.71
C VAL A 64 11.78 -16.75 10.84
N HIS A 65 12.59 -17.79 11.09
CA HIS A 65 14.03 -17.63 11.27
C HIS A 65 14.76 -17.33 9.95
N ASP A 66 14.33 -17.99 8.88
CA ASP A 66 14.94 -17.83 7.56
C ASP A 66 14.58 -16.47 6.93
N VAL A 67 15.57 -15.83 6.33
CA VAL A 67 15.35 -14.59 5.58
C VAL A 67 15.07 -14.93 4.12
N ILE A 68 13.89 -14.56 3.64
CA ILE A 68 13.51 -14.67 2.24
C ILE A 68 13.60 -13.29 1.59
N LEU A 69 14.44 -13.13 0.57
CA LEU A 69 14.59 -11.87 -0.16
C LEU A 69 14.27 -12.07 -1.64
N PRO A 70 13.67 -11.09 -2.32
CA PRO A 70 13.61 -11.09 -3.77
C PRO A 70 15.04 -11.11 -4.36
N PRO A 71 15.23 -11.71 -5.55
CA PRO A 71 16.53 -11.79 -6.19
C PRO A 71 17.23 -10.43 -6.30
N ARG A 72 18.48 -10.36 -5.85
CA ARG A 72 19.34 -9.16 -5.90
C ARG A 72 18.82 -7.96 -5.08
N LYS A 73 17.90 -8.17 -4.14
CA LYS A 73 17.41 -7.13 -3.23
C LYS A 73 17.95 -7.32 -1.83
N GLY A 74 18.12 -6.21 -1.12
CA GLY A 74 18.49 -6.20 0.30
C GLY A 74 17.26 -6.02 1.20
N TYR A 75 17.53 -5.92 2.50
CA TYR A 75 16.51 -5.80 3.56
C TYR A 75 15.66 -4.53 3.52
N ASN A 76 16.13 -3.47 2.84
CA ASN A 76 15.36 -2.24 2.71
C ASN A 76 14.19 -2.43 1.75
N TYR A 77 13.11 -3.00 2.29
CA TYR A 77 11.91 -3.33 1.54
C TYR A 77 11.19 -2.09 1.01
N LEU A 78 11.45 -0.89 1.54
CA LEU A 78 10.88 0.36 1.02
C LEU A 78 11.32 0.65 -0.42
N LEU A 79 12.43 0.07 -0.86
CA LEU A 79 12.97 0.22 -2.22
C LEU A 79 12.49 -0.88 -3.18
N TRP A 80 11.62 -1.79 -2.71
CA TRP A 80 11.12 -2.88 -3.54
C TRP A 80 10.06 -2.36 -4.50
N THR A 81 10.19 -2.73 -5.76
CA THR A 81 9.16 -2.53 -6.77
C THR A 81 8.01 -3.52 -6.57
N THR A 82 6.88 -3.28 -7.22
CA THR A 82 5.78 -4.26 -7.27
C THR A 82 6.27 -5.64 -7.73
N ASN A 83 7.16 -5.70 -8.73
CA ASN A 83 7.72 -6.96 -9.19
C ASN A 83 8.58 -7.66 -8.12
N ASP A 84 9.36 -6.90 -7.35
CA ASP A 84 10.17 -7.47 -6.26
C ASP A 84 9.28 -8.07 -5.17
N VAL A 85 8.19 -7.38 -4.80
CA VAL A 85 7.18 -7.91 -3.87
C VAL A 85 6.57 -9.20 -4.39
N LEU A 86 6.21 -9.26 -5.68
CA LEU A 86 5.68 -10.48 -6.29
C LEU A 86 6.67 -11.64 -6.26
N LEU A 87 7.95 -11.38 -6.56
CA LEU A 87 9.00 -12.40 -6.48
C LEU A 87 9.15 -12.91 -5.03
N PHE A 88 9.17 -12.00 -4.06
CA PHE A 88 9.19 -12.37 -2.64
C PHE A 88 8.01 -13.26 -2.24
N LEU A 89 6.78 -12.91 -2.63
CA LEU A 89 5.58 -13.69 -2.28
C LEU A 89 5.59 -15.08 -2.91
N LYS A 90 6.14 -15.24 -4.13
CA LYS A 90 6.23 -16.53 -4.83
C LYS A 90 7.12 -17.56 -4.13
N GLU A 91 8.04 -17.13 -3.28
CA GLU A 91 8.93 -18.03 -2.56
C GLU A 91 8.19 -18.90 -1.52
N PHE A 92 7.03 -18.44 -1.03
CA PHE A 92 6.34 -19.14 0.06
C PHE A 92 4.81 -19.17 -0.05
N LEU A 93 4.21 -18.54 -1.06
CA LEU A 93 2.77 -18.62 -1.33
C LEU A 93 2.48 -19.40 -2.61
N GLU A 94 1.33 -20.06 -2.63
CA GLU A 94 0.83 -20.72 -3.83
C GLU A 94 0.42 -19.69 -4.88
N LYS A 95 0.62 -20.04 -6.16
CA LYS A 95 0.35 -19.15 -7.30
C LYS A 95 -1.04 -18.46 -7.26
N PRO A 96 -2.17 -19.14 -6.96
CA PRO A 96 -3.47 -18.46 -6.92
C PRO A 96 -3.54 -17.34 -5.88
N MET A 97 -2.82 -17.47 -4.76
CA MET A 97 -2.75 -16.43 -3.74
C MET A 97 -1.85 -15.28 -4.17
N VAL A 98 -0.72 -15.58 -4.82
CA VAL A 98 0.16 -14.56 -5.38
C VAL A 98 -0.58 -13.72 -6.42
N ASP A 99 -1.26 -14.37 -7.37
CA ASP A 99 -2.02 -13.69 -8.44
C ASP A 99 -3.10 -12.80 -7.85
N LYS A 100 -3.80 -13.27 -6.80
CA LYS A 100 -4.80 -12.49 -6.08
C LYS A 100 -4.23 -11.24 -5.39
N ILE A 101 -3.03 -11.32 -4.81
CA ILE A 101 -2.37 -10.18 -4.19
C ILE A 101 -1.78 -9.24 -5.26
N ALA A 102 -1.37 -9.78 -6.41
CA ALA A 102 -0.81 -9.01 -7.52
C ALA A 102 -1.79 -7.97 -8.07
N ASP A 103 -3.09 -8.25 -8.04
CA ASP A 103 -4.16 -7.33 -8.41
C ASP A 103 -4.14 -5.98 -7.66
N TYR A 104 -3.43 -5.89 -6.53
CA TYR A 104 -3.34 -4.68 -5.70
C TYR A 104 -2.08 -3.84 -6.00
N GLU A 105 -1.20 -4.33 -6.87
CA GLU A 105 0.03 -3.62 -7.30
C GLU A 105 0.93 -3.13 -6.14
N ILE A 106 0.92 -3.84 -5.01
CA ILE A 106 1.62 -3.49 -3.78
C ILE A 106 3.12 -3.35 -4.04
N CYS A 107 3.69 -2.20 -3.68
CA CYS A 107 5.12 -1.96 -3.73
C CYS A 107 5.73 -1.89 -2.31
N GLY A 108 7.04 -1.69 -2.25
CA GLY A 108 7.82 -1.72 -1.02
C GLY A 108 7.32 -0.79 0.09
N SER A 109 6.92 0.44 -0.26
CA SER A 109 6.40 1.41 0.70
C SER A 109 5.06 1.00 1.32
N ASP A 110 4.31 0.13 0.63
CA ASP A 110 2.98 -0.30 1.04
C ASP A 110 3.04 -1.47 2.02
N LEU A 111 4.14 -2.24 2.01
CA LEU A 111 4.30 -3.48 2.77
C LEU A 111 4.04 -3.32 4.28
N TRP A 112 4.40 -2.18 4.86
CA TRP A 112 4.12 -1.90 6.26
C TRP A 112 2.62 -1.88 6.55
N HIS A 113 1.86 -1.05 5.83
CA HIS A 113 0.42 -0.90 6.07
C HIS A 113 -0.35 -2.18 5.74
N PHE A 114 0.05 -2.90 4.70
CA PHE A 114 -0.66 -4.07 4.24
C PHE A 114 -0.40 -5.32 5.11
N PHE A 115 0.77 -5.43 5.75
CA PHE A 115 1.19 -6.67 6.40
C PHE A 115 1.77 -6.53 7.82
N LEU A 116 2.29 -5.37 8.22
CA LEU A 116 3.00 -5.18 9.49
C LEU A 116 2.25 -4.31 10.52
N ASP A 117 1.52 -3.30 10.08
CA ASP A 117 0.64 -2.54 10.97
C ASP A 117 -0.60 -3.37 11.33
N GLU A 118 -0.88 -3.58 12.61
CA GLU A 118 -1.95 -4.48 13.06
C GLU A 118 -3.35 -4.03 12.62
N VAL A 119 -3.59 -2.72 12.57
CA VAL A 119 -4.91 -2.17 12.25
C VAL A 119 -5.13 -2.20 10.74
N THR A 120 -4.20 -1.59 9.98
CA THR A 120 -4.39 -1.47 8.53
C THR A 120 -4.23 -2.81 7.81
N SER A 121 -3.40 -3.73 8.34
CA SER A 121 -3.25 -5.07 7.74
C SER A 121 -4.50 -5.94 7.92
N GLU A 122 -5.20 -5.84 9.05
CA GLU A 122 -6.44 -6.58 9.28
C GLU A 122 -7.60 -6.01 8.45
N GLU A 123 -7.67 -4.69 8.29
CA GLU A 123 -8.63 -4.06 7.37
C GLU A 123 -8.36 -4.49 5.93
N TRP A 124 -7.11 -4.41 5.49
CA TRP A 124 -6.71 -4.87 4.16
C TRP A 124 -7.04 -6.34 3.95
N ARG A 125 -6.75 -7.20 4.93
CA ARG A 125 -7.03 -8.63 4.86
C ARG A 125 -8.51 -8.91 4.56
N ARG A 126 -9.41 -8.18 5.23
CA ARG A 126 -10.86 -8.29 5.01
C ARG A 126 -11.25 -7.80 3.62
N HIS A 127 -10.73 -6.65 3.20
CA HIS A 127 -10.98 -6.10 1.86
C HIS A 127 -10.47 -7.05 0.75
N ALA A 128 -9.23 -7.53 0.86
CA ALA A 128 -8.63 -8.48 -0.06
C ALA A 128 -9.17 -9.91 0.07
N ARG A 129 -10.02 -10.17 1.05
CA ARG A 129 -10.61 -11.49 1.33
C ARG A 129 -9.56 -12.60 1.43
N ILE A 130 -8.40 -12.33 2.03
CA ILE A 130 -7.39 -13.35 2.29
C ILE A 130 -7.61 -13.96 3.68
N SER A 131 -7.19 -15.21 3.87
CA SER A 131 -7.33 -15.84 5.18
C SER A 131 -6.35 -15.25 6.19
N HIS A 132 -6.69 -15.34 7.47
CA HIS A 132 -5.80 -14.89 8.55
C HIS A 132 -4.45 -15.62 8.52
N GLY A 133 -4.44 -16.92 8.22
CA GLY A 133 -3.19 -17.69 8.11
C GLY A 133 -2.25 -17.21 7.00
N ILE A 134 -2.79 -16.74 5.87
CA ILE A 134 -1.97 -16.17 4.79
C ILE A 134 -1.38 -14.84 5.20
N LEU A 135 -2.19 -13.95 5.81
CA LEU A 135 -1.69 -12.67 6.33
C LEU A 135 -0.58 -12.90 7.35
N LEU A 136 -0.81 -13.82 8.30
CA LEU A 136 0.17 -14.16 9.34
C LEU A 136 1.46 -14.71 8.74
N LYS A 137 1.39 -15.59 7.73
CA LYS A 137 2.56 -16.10 7.03
C LYS A 137 3.39 -14.99 6.40
N ILE A 138 2.74 -14.04 5.70
CA ILE A 138 3.43 -12.89 5.10
C ILE A 138 4.04 -12.00 6.19
N ARG A 139 3.27 -11.70 7.25
CA ARG A 139 3.72 -10.89 8.39
C ARG A 139 4.94 -11.49 9.07
N MET A 140 4.98 -12.80 9.30
CA MET A 140 6.11 -13.47 9.94
C MET A 140 7.37 -13.44 9.07
N THR A 141 7.22 -13.66 7.76
CA THR A 141 8.34 -13.61 6.80
C THR A 141 8.88 -12.20 6.64
N LEU A 142 8.01 -11.23 6.40
CA LEU A 142 8.39 -9.82 6.24
C LEU A 142 8.87 -9.22 7.57
N GLY A 143 8.30 -9.65 8.70
CA GLY A 143 8.67 -9.20 10.04
C GLY A 143 10.13 -9.47 10.37
N ASN A 144 10.69 -10.61 9.95
CA ASN A 144 12.12 -10.90 10.12
C ASN A 144 12.98 -9.86 9.36
N ILE A 145 12.62 -9.56 8.11
CA ILE A 145 13.30 -8.56 7.27
C ILE A 145 13.22 -7.17 7.91
N HIS A 146 12.04 -6.80 8.42
CA HIS A 146 11.81 -5.54 9.11
C HIS A 146 12.68 -5.42 10.37
N ASN A 147 12.70 -6.45 11.21
CA ASN A 147 13.53 -6.46 12.42
C ASN A 147 15.02 -6.31 12.08
N ILE A 148 15.51 -6.96 11.01
CA ILE A 148 16.90 -6.81 10.55
C ILE A 148 17.17 -5.39 10.03
N LEU A 149 16.28 -4.84 9.19
CA LEU A 149 16.43 -3.49 8.62
C LEU A 149 16.60 -2.43 9.71
N TYR A 150 15.80 -2.52 10.78
CA TYR A 150 15.80 -1.55 11.88
C TYR A 150 16.63 -1.96 13.10
N ARG A 151 17.32 -3.11 13.05
CA ARG A 151 18.12 -3.67 14.15
C ARG A 151 17.33 -3.82 15.46
N LEU A 152 16.08 -4.25 15.33
CA LEU A 152 15.13 -4.40 16.44
C LEU A 152 15.29 -5.70 17.17
#